data_AF-A0A937BP61-F1
#
_entry.id   AF-A0A937BP61-F1
#
_cell.length_a   1.000
_cell.length_b   1.000
_cell.length_c   1.000
_cell.angle_alpha   90.00
_cell.angle_beta   90.00
_cell.angle_gamma   90.00
#
_symmetry.space_group_name_H-M   'P 1'
#
loop_
_entity.id
_entity.type
_entity.pdbx_description
1 polymer ?
#
loop_
_entity_poly.entity_id
_entity_poly.type
_entity_poly.pdbx_seq_one_letter_code
_entity_poly.pdbx_strand_id
1 'polypeptide(L)'
;MASPGKYGKPNYFGIAAREKVLLERHYDFLHYRLDRFGLVAFGEYQPDASTMTYRYRLVFSPPSKPRVFIREPRIKYSDDIHMYPQDNSLCLYYPKDFTWSNSSHLFDTIIPWTHGWIVNYELYTLTGRWHHPSVAHLPGTKGVRS
;
A
#
# COMPACT_ATOMS: atom_id res chain seq x y z
N MET A 1 -27.88 -34.40 9.92
CA MET A 1 -27.28 -33.06 10.11
C MET A 1 -25.81 -33.16 9.73
N ALA A 2 -25.39 -32.55 8.62
CA ALA A 2 -23.99 -32.56 8.20
C ALA A 2 -23.19 -31.57 9.05
N SER A 3 -22.04 -32.02 9.56
CA SER A 3 -21.10 -31.20 10.34
C SER A 3 -20.52 -30.09 9.45
N PRO A 4 -20.31 -28.85 9.93
CA PRO A 4 -19.68 -27.81 9.12
C PRO A 4 -18.26 -28.26 8.77
N GLY A 5 -17.96 -28.35 7.48
CA GLY A 5 -16.65 -28.75 6.98
C GLY A 5 -15.54 -27.92 7.61
N LYS A 6 -14.49 -28.60 8.09
CA LYS A 6 -13.24 -27.99 8.55
C LYS A 6 -12.61 -27.24 7.36
N TYR A 7 -12.90 -25.94 7.22
CA TYR A 7 -12.16 -25.08 6.31
C TYR A 7 -10.68 -25.14 6.72
N GLY A 8 -9.82 -25.68 5.84
CA GLY A 8 -8.38 -25.75 6.05
C GLY A 8 -7.81 -24.35 6.28
N LYS A 9 -6.75 -24.24 7.09
CA LYS A 9 -6.05 -22.96 7.30
C LYS A 9 -5.67 -22.36 5.93
N PRO A 10 -5.85 -21.05 5.70
CA PRO A 10 -5.52 -20.44 4.41
C PRO A 10 -4.06 -20.69 4.04
N ASN A 11 -3.82 -21.05 2.77
CA ASN A 11 -2.46 -21.18 2.23
C ASN A 11 -1.89 -19.79 1.93
N TYR A 12 -1.29 -19.15 2.94
CA TYR A 12 -0.75 -17.78 2.83
C TYR A 12 0.36 -17.65 1.79
N PHE A 13 1.21 -18.68 1.65
CA PHE A 13 2.20 -18.70 0.57
C PHE A 13 1.52 -18.73 -0.80
N GLY A 14 0.49 -19.56 -0.97
CA GLY A 14 -0.30 -19.63 -2.19
C GLY A 14 -0.98 -18.30 -2.54
N ILE A 15 -1.47 -17.56 -1.54
CA ILE A 15 -2.03 -16.22 -1.73
C ILE A 15 -0.95 -15.24 -2.21
N ALA A 16 0.21 -15.20 -1.55
CA ALA A 16 1.31 -14.33 -1.96
C ALA A 16 1.85 -14.69 -3.36
N ALA A 17 1.95 -15.98 -3.68
CA ALA A 17 2.37 -16.48 -4.99
C ALA A 17 1.39 -16.10 -6.09
N ARG A 18 0.07 -16.20 -5.82
CA ARG A 18 -0.98 -15.76 -6.75
C ARG A 18 -0.84 -14.27 -7.06
N GLU A 19 -0.68 -13.44 -6.02
CA GLU A 19 -0.52 -11.99 -6.22
C GLU A 19 0.75 -11.65 -7.01
N LYS A 20 1.84 -12.39 -6.81
CA LYS A 20 3.05 -12.24 -7.64
C LYS A 20 2.75 -12.49 -9.12
N VAL A 21 2.08 -13.61 -9.44
CA VAL A 21 1.73 -13.95 -10.84
C VAL A 21 0.83 -12.88 -11.46
N LEU A 22 -0.11 -12.33 -10.69
CA LEU A 22 -0.95 -11.23 -11.17
C LEU A 22 -0.12 -9.97 -11.43
N LEU A 23 0.75 -9.58 -10.51
CA LEU A 23 1.64 -8.44 -10.73
C LEU A 23 2.51 -8.61 -11.98
N GLU A 24 3.10 -9.79 -12.20
CA GLU A 24 3.94 -10.08 -13.37
C GLU A 24 3.19 -9.97 -14.70
N ARG A 25 1.87 -10.21 -14.70
CA ARG A 25 1.03 -10.08 -15.91
C ARG A 25 0.69 -8.64 -16.24
N HIS A 26 0.73 -7.74 -15.25
CA HIS A 26 0.27 -6.36 -15.38
C HIS A 26 1.40 -5.34 -15.38
N TYR A 27 2.56 -5.66 -14.80
CA TYR A 27 3.68 -4.77 -14.64
C TYR A 27 5.01 -5.48 -14.91
N ASP A 28 5.68 -5.08 -15.98
CA ASP A 28 6.97 -5.63 -16.43
C ASP A 28 8.19 -5.00 -15.72
N PHE A 29 8.02 -3.81 -15.15
CA PHE A 29 9.07 -3.06 -14.45
C PHE A 29 9.32 -3.51 -13.00
N LEU A 30 8.48 -4.40 -12.46
CA LEU A 30 8.58 -4.82 -11.06
C LEU A 30 9.59 -5.96 -10.89
N HIS A 31 10.35 -5.89 -9.80
CA HIS A 31 11.22 -6.97 -9.34
C HIS A 31 10.70 -7.57 -8.04
N TYR A 32 10.88 -8.88 -7.84
CA TYR A 32 10.20 -9.60 -6.75
C TYR A 32 11.14 -10.46 -5.93
N ARG A 33 10.79 -10.64 -4.66
CA ARG A 33 11.23 -11.74 -3.80
C ARG A 33 10.01 -12.40 -3.19
N LEU A 34 9.90 -13.71 -3.32
CA LEU A 34 8.84 -14.50 -2.73
C LEU A 34 9.48 -15.59 -1.87
N ASP A 35 9.09 -15.65 -0.60
CA ASP A 35 9.54 -16.67 0.33
C ASP A 35 8.40 -17.09 1.27
N ARG A 36 8.73 -17.89 2.29
CA ARG A 36 7.76 -18.37 3.29
C ARG A 36 7.12 -17.28 4.15
N PHE A 37 7.68 -16.06 4.16
CA PHE A 37 7.21 -14.90 4.91
C PHE A 37 6.33 -13.97 4.07
N GLY A 38 6.32 -14.13 2.74
CA GLY A 38 5.43 -13.40 1.84
C GLY A 38 6.12 -12.91 0.57
N LEU A 39 5.49 -11.92 -0.05
CA LEU A 39 5.93 -11.26 -1.26
C LEU A 39 6.52 -9.89 -0.93
N VAL A 40 7.69 -9.61 -1.48
CA VAL A 40 8.27 -8.27 -1.56
C VAL A 40 8.40 -7.91 -3.03
N ALA A 41 7.81 -6.79 -3.44
CA ALA A 41 7.98 -6.22 -4.77
C ALA A 41 8.74 -4.89 -4.68
N PHE A 42 9.60 -4.64 -5.66
CA PHE A 42 10.34 -3.40 -5.84
C PHE A 42 9.92 -2.81 -7.17
N GLY A 43 9.58 -1.53 -7.16
CA GLY A 43 9.17 -0.81 -8.35
C GLY A 43 9.75 0.58 -8.38
N GLU A 44 9.64 1.20 -9.55
CA GLU A 44 9.99 2.59 -9.75
C GLU A 44 8.92 3.28 -10.58
N TYR A 45 8.75 4.58 -10.31
CA TYR A 45 7.79 5.41 -11.01
C TYR A 45 8.32 6.83 -11.12
N GLN A 46 8.26 7.40 -12.32
CA GLN A 46 8.61 8.78 -12.59
C GLN A 46 7.35 9.46 -13.16
N PRO A 47 6.69 10.36 -12.40
CA PRO A 47 5.46 11.02 -12.86
C PRO A 47 5.62 11.83 -14.14
N ASP A 48 6.77 12.48 -14.33
CA ASP A 48 7.08 13.33 -15.47
C ASP A 48 8.59 13.30 -15.74
N ALA A 49 9.01 13.49 -16.99
CA ALA A 49 10.42 13.44 -17.37
C ALA A 49 11.30 14.49 -16.65
N SER A 50 10.71 15.58 -16.16
CA SER A 50 11.38 16.63 -15.39
C SER A 50 11.43 16.37 -13.87
N THR A 51 10.71 15.35 -13.37
CA THR A 51 10.69 14.98 -11.95
C THR A 51 11.66 13.85 -11.64
N MET A 52 11.95 13.63 -10.36
CA MET A 52 12.81 12.52 -9.95
C MET A 52 12.08 11.17 -10.03
N THR A 53 12.85 10.10 -10.24
CA THR A 53 12.34 8.73 -10.16
C THR A 53 12.13 8.33 -8.70
N TYR A 54 10.94 7.88 -8.36
CA TYR A 54 10.59 7.33 -7.06
C TYR A 54 10.77 5.82 -7.08
N ARG A 55 11.64 5.29 -6.20
CA ARG A 55 11.76 3.85 -5.97
C ARG A 55 10.99 3.46 -4.73
N TYR A 56 10.17 2.42 -4.83
CA TYR A 56 9.35 1.95 -3.74
C TYR A 56 9.51 0.45 -3.48
N ARG A 57 9.15 0.06 -2.26
CA ARG A 57 9.10 -1.34 -1.82
C ARG A 57 7.72 -1.65 -1.29
N LEU A 58 7.05 -2.61 -1.91
CA LEU A 58 5.80 -3.22 -1.46
C LEU A 58 6.11 -4.49 -0.65
N VAL A 59 5.47 -4.64 0.50
CA VAL A 59 5.52 -5.85 1.34
C VAL A 59 4.12 -6.40 1.51
N PHE A 60 3.92 -7.67 1.18
CA PHE A 60 2.66 -8.38 1.34
C PHE A 60 2.87 -9.74 2.01
N SER A 61 2.39 -9.84 3.26
CA SER A 61 2.50 -11.03 4.11
C SER A 61 1.11 -11.41 4.62
N PRO A 62 0.33 -12.20 3.86
CA PRO A 62 -1.00 -12.63 4.28
C PRO A 62 -0.99 -13.25 5.69
N PRO A 63 -2.03 -12.99 6.51
CA PRO A 63 -3.27 -12.27 6.20
C PRO A 63 -3.17 -10.74 6.36
N SER A 64 -1.98 -10.19 6.61
CA SER A 64 -1.81 -8.75 6.79
C SER A 64 -2.02 -7.98 5.48
N LYS A 65 -2.57 -6.76 5.62
CA LYS A 65 -2.68 -5.83 4.50
C LYS A 65 -1.30 -5.49 3.91
N PRO A 66 -1.22 -5.20 2.61
CA PRO A 66 0.02 -4.74 1.99
C PRO A 66 0.48 -3.40 2.55
N ARG A 67 1.80 -3.19 2.57
CA ARG A 67 2.43 -1.93 2.96
C ARG A 67 3.42 -1.50 1.89
N VAL A 68 3.46 -0.21 1.60
CA VAL A 68 4.36 0.38 0.61
C VAL A 68 5.22 1.44 1.26
N PHE A 69 6.50 1.49 0.90
CA PHE A 69 7.48 2.44 1.41
C PHE A 69 8.22 3.09 0.25
N ILE A 70 8.33 4.41 0.23
CA ILE A 70 9.27 5.11 -0.66
C ILE A 70 10.69 4.90 -0.11
N ARG A 71 11.59 4.47 -0.98
CA ARG A 71 13.01 4.21 -0.69
C ARG A 71 13.88 5.36 -1.15
N GLU A 72 13.56 5.89 -2.33
CA GLU A 72 14.25 7.01 -2.97
C GLU A 72 13.20 7.87 -3.68
N PRO A 73 13.22 9.21 -3.52
CA PRO A 73 13.98 9.95 -2.50
C PRO A 73 13.57 9.54 -1.07
N ARG A 74 14.40 9.87 -0.07
CA ARG A 74 14.01 9.68 1.32
C ARG A 74 13.01 10.76 1.73
N ILE A 75 11.75 10.37 1.91
CA ILE A 75 10.68 11.26 2.36
C ILE A 75 10.60 11.23 3.89
N LYS A 76 10.64 12.40 4.50
CA LYS A 76 10.38 12.54 5.95
C LYS A 76 8.87 12.51 6.19
N TYR A 77 8.47 11.85 7.27
CA TYR A 77 7.09 11.86 7.73
C TYR A 77 6.56 13.29 7.89
N SER A 78 5.31 13.49 7.46
CA SER A 78 4.46 14.63 7.81
C SER A 78 3.01 14.14 7.87
N ASP A 79 2.21 14.72 8.77
CA ASP A 79 0.78 14.43 8.86
C ASP A 79 0.03 14.81 7.57
N ASP A 80 0.57 15.75 6.79
CA ASP A 80 -0.06 16.29 5.57
C ASP A 80 0.07 15.39 4.34
N ILE A 81 0.98 14.40 4.36
CA ILE A 81 1.36 13.63 3.17
C ILE A 81 0.92 12.17 3.23
N HIS A 82 -0.08 11.84 4.06
CA HIS A 82 -0.70 10.52 4.07
C HIS A 82 0.31 9.37 4.26
N MET A 83 1.06 9.42 5.36
CA MET A 83 1.97 8.35 5.79
C MET A 83 1.57 7.84 7.18
N TYR A 84 1.92 6.60 7.50
CA TYR A 84 1.77 6.06 8.85
C TYR A 84 3.00 6.38 9.69
N PRO A 85 2.88 7.09 10.85
CA PRO A 85 4.04 7.47 11.66
C PRO A 85 4.78 6.29 12.29
N GLN A 86 4.14 5.12 12.39
CA GLN A 86 4.70 3.96 13.04
C GLN A 86 5.86 3.33 12.24
N ASP A 87 5.78 3.37 10.90
CA ASP A 87 6.75 2.72 10.03
C ASP A 87 7.08 3.49 8.74
N ASN A 88 6.53 4.69 8.56
CA ASN A 88 6.63 5.50 7.35
C ASN A 88 6.09 4.80 6.09
N SER A 89 5.18 3.83 6.23
CA SER A 89 4.46 3.29 5.07
C SER A 89 3.40 4.28 4.57
N LEU A 90 3.07 4.18 3.29
CA LEU A 90 2.06 5.02 2.66
C LEU A 90 0.65 4.66 3.15
N CYS A 91 -0.16 5.67 3.40
CA CYS A 91 -1.60 5.54 3.63
C CYS A 91 -2.33 5.66 2.29
N LEU A 92 -2.50 4.52 1.61
CA LEU A 92 -2.98 4.47 0.22
C LEU A 92 -4.51 4.50 0.07
N TYR A 93 -5.26 4.25 1.15
CA TYR A 93 -6.71 4.17 1.11
C TYR A 93 -7.31 4.46 2.49
N TYR A 94 -8.57 4.91 2.50
CA TYR A 94 -9.30 5.12 3.74
C TYR A 94 -9.98 3.84 4.21
N PRO A 95 -9.72 3.34 5.45
CA PRO A 95 -10.28 2.07 5.91
C PRO A 95 -11.81 2.00 5.93
N LYS A 96 -12.53 3.13 6.00
CA LYS A 96 -13.99 3.13 5.95
C LYS A 96 -14.55 2.88 4.54
N ASP A 97 -13.79 3.26 3.51
CA ASP A 97 -14.21 3.13 2.11
C ASP A 97 -13.67 1.84 1.50
N PHE A 98 -12.55 1.34 2.03
CA PHE A 98 -11.91 0.13 1.55
C PHE A 98 -11.29 -0.68 2.69
N THR A 99 -11.66 -1.95 2.76
CA THR A 99 -11.00 -2.95 3.61
C THR A 99 -10.34 -4.00 2.72
N TRP A 100 -9.03 -4.16 2.88
CA TRP A 100 -8.30 -5.22 2.20
C TRP A 100 -8.89 -6.59 2.52
N SER A 101 -9.20 -7.38 1.50
CA SER A 101 -9.83 -8.70 1.64
C SER A 101 -9.32 -9.68 0.57
N ASN A 102 -9.84 -10.91 0.57
CA ASN A 102 -9.44 -11.95 -0.39
C ASN A 102 -9.85 -11.65 -1.85
N SER A 103 -10.75 -10.69 -2.06
CA SER A 103 -11.14 -10.19 -3.40
C SER A 103 -10.33 -8.97 -3.85
N SER A 104 -9.44 -8.45 -3.01
CA SER A 104 -8.54 -7.34 -3.35
C SER A 104 -7.28 -7.87 -4.04
N HIS A 105 -6.79 -7.15 -5.06
CA HIS A 105 -5.54 -7.48 -5.74
C HIS A 105 -4.52 -6.35 -5.68
N LEU A 106 -3.24 -6.70 -5.54
CA LEU A 106 -2.15 -5.71 -5.50
C LEU A 106 -2.07 -4.92 -6.80
N PHE A 107 -2.40 -5.56 -7.93
CA PHE A 107 -2.21 -4.97 -9.26
C PHE A 107 -3.25 -3.89 -9.60
N ASP A 108 -4.50 -4.00 -9.12
CA ASP A 108 -5.57 -3.04 -9.43
C ASP A 108 -5.87 -2.05 -8.29
N THR A 109 -5.26 -2.26 -7.12
CA THR A 109 -5.38 -1.34 -5.97
C THR A 109 -4.03 -0.72 -5.58
N ILE A 110 -3.13 -1.52 -5.01
CA ILE A 110 -1.94 -0.99 -4.31
C ILE A 110 -0.93 -0.34 -5.24
N ILE A 111 -0.62 -0.94 -6.38
CA ILE A 111 0.33 -0.35 -7.34
C ILE A 111 -0.23 0.96 -7.93
N PRO A 112 -1.46 1.01 -8.48
CA PRO A 112 -2.06 2.27 -8.96
C PRO A 112 -2.14 3.35 -7.87
N TRP A 113 -2.54 2.99 -6.64
CA TRP A 113 -2.61 3.95 -5.54
C TRP A 113 -1.24 4.45 -5.09
N THR A 114 -0.20 3.63 -5.19
CA THR A 114 1.18 4.06 -4.94
C THR A 114 1.60 5.13 -5.94
N HIS A 115 1.34 4.92 -7.23
CA HIS A 115 1.65 5.92 -8.25
C HIS A 115 0.80 7.19 -8.06
N GLY A 116 -0.49 7.04 -7.72
CA GLY A 116 -1.36 8.18 -7.36
C GLY A 116 -0.84 8.98 -6.16
N TRP A 117 -0.34 8.31 -5.12
CA TRP A 117 0.30 8.96 -3.98
C TRP A 117 1.54 9.75 -4.41
N ILE A 118 2.40 9.18 -5.27
CA ILE A 118 3.61 9.86 -5.76
C ILE A 118 3.26 11.13 -6.54
N VAL A 119 2.24 11.08 -7.42
CA VAL A 119 1.76 12.27 -8.15
C VAL A 119 1.26 13.34 -7.18
N ASN A 120 0.50 12.95 -6.16
CA ASN A 120 0.00 13.91 -5.16
C ASN A 120 1.12 14.50 -4.30
N TYR A 121 2.15 13.70 -3.99
CA TYR A 121 3.31 14.19 -3.28
C TYR A 121 4.08 15.23 -4.10
N GLU A 122 4.30 15.00 -5.40
CA GLU A 122 4.91 16.02 -6.28
C GLU A 122 4.10 17.33 -6.28
N LEU A 123 2.78 17.25 -6.43
CA LEU A 123 1.91 18.44 -6.35
C LEU A 123 2.00 19.11 -4.97
N TYR A 124 2.05 18.34 -3.89
CA TYR A 124 2.24 18.87 -2.53
C TYR A 124 3.58 19.61 -2.41
N THR A 125 4.68 19.09 -2.98
CA THR A 125 5.97 19.80 -2.94
C THR A 125 5.94 21.13 -3.70
N LEU A 126 5.12 21.24 -4.75
CA LEU A 126 4.96 22.46 -5.54
C LEU A 126 4.02 23.48 -4.88
N THR A 127 2.91 23.02 -4.31
CA THR A 127 1.82 23.91 -3.87
C THR A 127 1.67 24.00 -2.35
N GLY A 128 2.35 23.15 -1.58
CA GLY A 128 2.17 23.00 -0.13
C GLY A 128 0.79 22.49 0.28
N ARG A 129 0.05 21.83 -0.63
CA ARG A 129 -1.32 21.35 -0.39
C ARG A 129 -1.50 19.95 -0.94
N TRP A 130 -2.17 19.09 -0.19
CA TRP A 130 -2.53 17.76 -0.65
C TRP A 130 -3.84 17.83 -1.44
N HIS A 131 -3.83 17.39 -2.69
CA HIS A 131 -4.97 17.59 -3.62
C HIS A 131 -5.88 16.37 -3.75
N HIS A 132 -5.45 15.19 -3.34
CA HIS A 132 -6.33 14.03 -3.25
C HIS A 132 -7.30 14.22 -2.08
N PRO A 133 -8.56 13.74 -2.14
CA PRO A 133 -9.48 13.81 -1.01
C PRO A 133 -8.83 13.24 0.25
N SER A 134 -8.45 14.15 1.16
CA SER A 134 -8.00 13.87 2.51
C SER A 134 -9.20 14.12 3.43
N VAL A 135 -9.76 13.06 4.02
CA VAL A 135 -10.71 13.25 5.12
C VAL A 135 -9.90 13.67 6.35
N ALA A 136 -10.20 14.84 6.92
CA ALA A 136 -9.52 15.33 8.11
C ALA A 136 -9.53 14.27 9.22
N HIS A 137 -8.35 13.94 9.73
CA HIS A 137 -8.19 13.06 10.88
C HIS A 137 -8.38 13.89 12.16
N LEU A 138 -9.48 13.66 12.90
CA LEU A 138 -9.57 14.19 14.26
C LEU A 138 -8.54 13.46 15.13
N PRO A 139 -7.67 14.18 15.87
CA PRO A 139 -6.82 13.55 16.87
C PRO A 139 -7.73 12.90 17.92
N GLY A 140 -7.43 11.64 18.26
CA GLY A 140 -8.26 10.80 19.10
C GLY A 140 -8.74 11.53 20.35
N THR A 141 -10.05 11.64 20.51
CA THR A 141 -10.68 12.07 21.75
C THR A 141 -10.25 11.10 22.85
N LYS A 142 -9.37 11.56 23.75
CA LYS A 142 -9.15 10.88 25.01
C LYS A 142 -10.50 10.79 25.70
N GLY A 143 -10.96 9.56 25.94
CA GLY A 143 -12.24 9.31 26.57
C GLY A 143 -12.35 10.06 27.90
N VAL A 144 -13.36 10.93 27.99
CA VAL A 144 -13.91 11.33 29.28
C VAL A 144 -14.79 10.16 29.73
N ARG A 145 -14.32 9.44 30.74
CA ARG A 145 -15.14 8.47 31.47
C ARG A 145 -16.11 9.28 32.32
N SER A 146 -17.41 9.09 32.09
CA SER A 146 -18.48 9.36 33.06
C SER A 146 -18.45 8.31 34.17
#